data_AF-A0A2J8TD60-F1
#
_entry.id   AF-A0A2J8TD60-F1
#
_cell.length_a   1.000
_cell.length_b   1.000
_cell.length_c   1.000
_cell.angle_alpha   90.00
_cell.angle_beta   90.00
_cell.angle_gamma   90.00
#
_symmetry.space_group_name_H-M   'P 1'
#
loop_
_entity.id
_entity.type
_entity.pdbx_description
1 polymer ?
#
loop_
_entity_poly.entity_id
_entity_poly.type
_entity_poly.pdbx_seq_one_letter_code
_entity_poly.pdbx_strand_id
1 'polypeptide(L)'
;MLDSCKLKSACNLPFICNKTLYGKIGKDRLNAINKINAAGTSNAEVPLADPGMYQLDITLRRGQSLAARDRGGTSDPYVKFKIGGKEVFRSKIIHKNLNPVWEEKACILVDHLREPLYIKVFDYDFGLQDDFMG
;
A
#
# COMPACT_ATOMS: atom_id res chain seq x y z
N MET A 1 29.21 -1.03 -6.81
CA MET A 1 29.03 -0.74 -5.37
C MET A 1 27.62 -0.19 -5.21
N LEU A 2 26.66 -1.03 -4.79
CA LEU A 2 25.28 -0.59 -4.56
C LEU A 2 25.08 -0.44 -3.05
N ASP A 3 24.91 0.80 -2.62
CA ASP A 3 24.72 1.13 -1.21
C ASP A 3 23.37 0.59 -0.71
N SER A 4 23.47 -0.35 0.22
CA SER A 4 22.38 -0.84 1.04
C SER A 4 21.91 0.27 1.99
N CYS A 5 20.71 0.81 1.78
CA CYS A 5 20.06 1.64 2.80
C CYS A 5 19.62 0.76 3.97
N LYS A 6 20.44 0.73 5.02
CA LYS A 6 20.07 0.25 6.36
C LYS A 6 19.01 1.18 6.93
N LEU A 7 17.75 0.74 7.03
CA LEU A 7 16.83 1.34 8.00
C LEU A 7 17.16 0.75 9.37
N LYS A 8 17.78 1.56 10.22
CA LYS A 8 17.86 1.29 11.66
C LYS A 8 16.50 1.58 12.28
N SER A 9 16.20 0.75 13.28
CA SER A 9 15.03 0.75 14.15
C SER A 9 14.68 2.13 14.73
N ALA A 10 13.39 2.25 15.07
CA ALA A 10 12.68 3.34 15.75
C ALA A 10 12.28 4.53 14.88
N CYS A 11 11.06 4.49 14.30
CA CYS A 11 10.28 5.67 13.93
C CYS A 11 8.79 5.29 13.77
N ASN A 12 7.95 5.67 14.72
CA ASN A 12 6.52 5.90 14.47
C ASN A 12 6.41 7.14 13.59
N LEU A 13 6.39 6.97 12.26
CA LEU A 13 6.04 8.03 11.31
C LEU A 13 5.25 7.44 10.15
N PRO A 14 4.24 8.17 9.63
CA PRO A 14 3.52 7.75 8.43
C PRO A 14 4.50 7.78 7.26
N PHE A 15 4.73 6.63 6.62
CA PHE A 15 5.44 6.57 5.35
C PHE A 15 4.57 7.23 4.28
N ILE A 16 4.69 8.54 4.12
CA ILE A 16 4.22 9.25 2.93
C ILE A 16 5.23 8.93 1.82
N CYS A 17 4.90 7.97 0.96
CA CYS A 17 5.68 7.66 -0.23
C CYS A 17 5.54 8.80 -1.25
N ASN A 18 6.44 9.77 -1.20
CA ASN A 18 6.63 10.74 -2.28
C ASN A 18 7.54 10.15 -3.36
N LYS A 19 7.01 9.41 -4.34
CA LYS A 19 7.67 9.23 -5.65
C LYS A 19 6.66 9.10 -6.80
N THR A 20 6.61 10.17 -7.59
CA THR A 20 6.33 10.30 -9.03
C THR A 20 5.51 9.20 -9.71
N LEU A 21 4.21 9.45 -9.86
CA LEU A 21 3.34 8.70 -10.78
C LEU A 21 3.58 9.17 -12.22
N TYR A 22 4.20 8.33 -13.06
CA TYR A 22 4.09 8.48 -14.52
C TYR A 22 2.70 8.00 -14.95
N GLY A 23 1.71 8.89 -14.87
CA GLY A 23 0.42 8.70 -15.53
C GLY A 23 0.59 8.90 -17.03
N LYS A 24 0.53 7.84 -17.83
CA LYS A 24 0.31 7.95 -19.28
C LYS A 24 -1.13 8.43 -19.50
N ILE A 25 -1.33 9.74 -19.58
CA ILE A 25 -2.57 10.32 -20.12
C ILE A 25 -2.54 10.10 -21.64
N GLY A 26 -3.43 9.27 -22.17
CA GLY A 26 -3.56 9.04 -23.62
C GLY A 26 -3.82 10.34 -24.37
N LYS A 27 -3.11 10.55 -25.50
CA LYS A 27 -3.20 11.77 -26.34
C LYS A 27 -4.63 12.13 -26.74
N ASP A 28 -5.52 11.15 -26.84
CA ASP A 28 -6.93 11.35 -27.22
C ASP A 28 -7.69 12.21 -26.19
N ARG A 29 -7.28 12.16 -24.91
CA ARG A 29 -7.91 12.96 -23.84
C ARG A 29 -7.39 14.39 -23.75
N LEU A 30 -6.17 14.67 -24.22
CA LEU A 30 -5.62 16.03 -24.23
C LEU A 30 -6.40 16.95 -25.16
N ASN A 31 -6.89 16.41 -26.28
CA ASN A 31 -7.71 17.14 -27.25
C ASN A 31 -9.10 17.51 -26.71
N ALA A 32 -9.62 16.77 -25.73
CA ALA A 32 -10.91 17.06 -25.11
C ALA A 32 -10.83 18.26 -24.15
N ILE A 33 -9.72 18.40 -23.41
CA ILE A 33 -9.51 19.47 -22.42
C ILE A 33 -9.32 20.84 -23.10
N ASN A 34 -8.58 20.89 -24.22
CA ASN A 34 -8.36 22.14 -24.95
C ASN A 34 -9.63 22.71 -25.58
N LYS A 35 -10.66 21.88 -25.83
CA LYS A 35 -11.96 22.34 -26.36
C LYS A 35 -12.84 23.05 -25.33
N ILE A 36 -12.60 22.86 -24.03
CA ILE A 36 -13.47 23.35 -22.95
C ILE A 36 -13.09 24.79 -22.53
N ASN A 37 -11.86 25.23 -22.81
CA ASN A 37 -11.34 26.54 -22.39
C ASN A 37 -11.79 27.73 -23.27
N ALA A 38 -12.72 27.53 -24.20
CA ALA A 38 -13.21 28.57 -25.12
C ALA A 38 -14.54 29.25 -24.69
N ALA A 39 -15.12 28.88 -23.54
CA ALA A 39 -16.33 29.54 -23.02
C ALA A 39 -16.23 29.74 -21.50
N GLY A 40 -16.39 30.98 -21.03
CA GLY A 40 -16.10 31.40 -19.66
C GLY A 40 -17.25 31.30 -18.64
N THR A 41 -16.90 31.76 -17.43
CA THR A 41 -17.73 32.15 -16.25
C THR A 41 -18.29 31.08 -15.31
N SER A 42 -17.68 30.96 -14.12
CA SER A 42 -18.24 31.18 -12.77
C SER A 42 -17.38 30.49 -11.70
N ASN A 43 -17.22 31.12 -10.52
CA ASN A 43 -16.46 30.61 -9.37
C ASN A 43 -17.20 29.45 -8.67
N ALA A 44 -17.38 28.33 -9.36
CA ALA A 44 -17.59 27.04 -8.73
C ALA A 44 -16.22 26.38 -8.63
N GLU A 45 -15.82 25.95 -7.43
CA GLU A 45 -14.73 25.00 -7.29
C GLU A 45 -15.15 23.72 -8.01
N VAL A 46 -14.80 23.62 -9.30
CA VAL A 46 -15.03 22.46 -10.13
C VAL A 46 -14.33 21.30 -9.42
N PRO A 47 -15.04 20.26 -8.96
CA PRO A 47 -14.37 19.05 -8.53
C PRO A 47 -13.53 18.58 -9.72
N LEU A 48 -12.21 18.74 -9.60
CA LEU A 48 -11.26 18.27 -10.59
C LEU A 48 -11.63 16.80 -10.84
N ALA A 49 -12.17 16.51 -12.02
CA ALA A 49 -12.66 15.18 -12.37
C ALA A 49 -11.55 14.18 -12.04
N ASP A 50 -11.76 13.34 -11.03
CA ASP A 50 -10.74 12.41 -10.54
C ASP A 50 -10.40 11.47 -11.71
N PRO A 51 -9.24 11.67 -12.36
CA PRO A 51 -9.02 11.14 -13.68
C PRO A 51 -8.51 9.71 -13.58
N GLY A 52 -9.45 8.78 -13.38
CA GLY A 52 -9.28 7.36 -13.71
C GLY A 52 -8.74 6.48 -12.60
N MET A 53 -9.06 5.19 -12.72
CA MET A 53 -8.52 4.11 -11.91
C MET A 53 -6.99 4.14 -11.93
N TYR A 54 -6.37 4.19 -10.76
CA TYR A 54 -4.93 4.10 -10.60
C TYR A 54 -4.51 2.67 -10.31
N GLN A 55 -3.26 2.32 -10.66
CA GLN A 55 -2.66 1.03 -10.27
C GLN A 55 -1.45 1.30 -9.36
N LEU A 56 -1.45 0.64 -8.20
CA LEU A 56 -0.37 0.67 -7.22
C LEU A 56 0.29 -0.71 -7.16
N ASP A 57 1.55 -0.76 -7.62
CA ASP A 57 2.37 -1.98 -7.57
C ASP A 57 3.27 -1.96 -6.32
N ILE A 58 3.09 -2.96 -5.46
CA ILE A 58 3.85 -3.10 -4.21
C ILE A 58 4.59 -4.43 -4.23
N THR A 59 5.86 -4.42 -3.83
CA THR A 59 6.62 -5.65 -3.57
C THR A 59 6.84 -5.81 -2.07
N LEU A 60 6.13 -6.76 -1.46
CA LEU A 60 6.31 -7.18 -0.07
C LEU A 60 7.52 -8.10 0.02
N ARG A 61 8.60 -7.62 0.67
CA ARG A 61 9.87 -8.35 0.74
C ARG A 61 9.92 -9.29 1.94
N ARG A 62 10.27 -8.76 3.11
CA ARG A 62 10.51 -9.55 4.33
C ARG A 62 10.19 -8.76 5.60
N GLY A 63 9.90 -9.49 6.68
CA GLY A 63 9.90 -9.00 8.05
C GLY A 63 11.25 -9.27 8.72
N GLN A 64 11.57 -8.51 9.75
CA GLN A 64 12.80 -8.71 10.51
C GLN A 64 12.51 -8.53 11.99
N SER A 65 12.92 -9.51 12.79
CA SER A 65 12.81 -9.50 14.24
C SER A 65 11.39 -9.17 14.72
N LEU A 66 10.41 -9.86 14.14
CA LEU A 66 9.01 -9.72 14.52
C LEU A 66 8.77 -10.21 15.95
N ALA A 67 7.71 -9.71 16.59
CA ALA A 67 7.34 -10.12 17.94
C ALA A 67 6.98 -11.61 17.97
N ALA A 68 7.45 -12.35 18.98
CA ALA A 68 6.96 -13.70 19.24
C ALA A 68 5.60 -13.62 19.94
N ARG A 69 4.60 -14.29 19.39
CA ARG A 69 3.21 -14.29 19.88
C ARG A 69 2.74 -15.71 20.24
N ASP A 70 3.27 -16.73 19.57
CA ASP A 70 3.10 -18.13 19.94
C ASP A 70 3.82 -18.49 21.25
N ARG A 71 3.25 -19.49 21.95
CA ARG A 71 3.91 -20.16 23.09
C ARG A 71 5.27 -20.78 22.76
N GLY A 72 5.53 -21.07 21.48
CA GLY A 72 6.79 -21.63 20.99
C GLY A 72 7.94 -20.62 20.86
N GLY A 73 7.71 -19.34 21.18
CA GLY A 73 8.71 -18.28 20.97
C GLY A 73 8.85 -17.87 19.50
N THR A 74 7.84 -18.19 18.69
CA THR A 74 7.75 -17.83 17.27
C THR A 74 6.42 -17.12 17.00
N SER A 75 6.15 -16.89 15.72
CA SER A 75 4.87 -16.45 15.18
C SER A 75 4.75 -17.04 13.77
N ASP A 76 3.53 -17.07 13.25
CA ASP A 76 3.12 -17.39 11.89
C ASP A 76 2.73 -16.10 11.11
N PRO A 77 3.69 -15.19 10.83
CA PRO A 77 3.35 -13.85 10.35
C PRO A 77 2.82 -13.80 8.92
N TYR A 78 1.87 -12.89 8.70
CA TYR A 78 1.38 -12.45 7.40
C TYR A 78 1.03 -10.96 7.40
N VAL A 79 0.86 -10.37 6.22
CA VAL A 79 0.62 -8.93 6.06
C VAL A 79 -0.70 -8.67 5.32
N LYS A 80 -1.47 -7.71 5.81
CA LYS A 80 -2.69 -7.18 5.17
C LYS A 80 -2.47 -5.75 4.71
N PHE A 81 -2.87 -5.46 3.47
CA PHE A 81 -2.96 -4.11 2.95
C PHE A 81 -4.43 -3.67 2.96
N LYS A 82 -4.69 -2.46 3.45
CA LYS A 82 -6.04 -1.87 3.46
C LYS A 82 -6.07 -0.46 2.89
N ILE A 83 -7.06 -0.17 2.06
CA ILE A 83 -7.37 1.17 1.53
C ILE A 83 -8.88 1.40 1.76
N GLY A 84 -9.27 2.58 2.27
CA GLY A 84 -10.68 2.86 2.57
C GLY A 84 -11.32 1.90 3.59
N GLY A 85 -10.51 1.32 4.49
CA GLY A 85 -10.95 0.29 5.43
C GLY A 85 -11.15 -1.12 4.84
N LYS A 86 -11.06 -1.27 3.51
CA LYS A 86 -11.20 -2.55 2.82
C LYS A 86 -9.84 -3.23 2.67
N GLU A 87 -9.81 -4.55 2.86
CA GLU A 87 -8.62 -5.36 2.57
C GLU A 87 -8.47 -5.54 1.06
N VAL A 88 -7.32 -5.11 0.54
CA VAL A 88 -7.01 -5.15 -0.90
C VAL A 88 -5.94 -6.18 -1.24
N PHE A 89 -5.19 -6.65 -0.24
CA PHE A 89 -4.21 -7.71 -0.38
C PHE A 89 -3.95 -8.38 0.97
N ARG A 90 -3.69 -9.69 0.94
CA ARG A 90 -3.22 -10.49 2.07
C ARG A 90 -2.09 -11.39 1.57
N SER A 91 -0.96 -11.35 2.26
CA SER A 91 0.18 -12.21 1.94
C SER A 91 -0.06 -13.66 2.38
N LYS A 92 0.82 -14.56 1.95
CA LYS A 92 0.96 -15.87 2.56
C LYS A 92 1.35 -15.76 4.03
N ILE A 93 0.92 -16.76 4.78
CA ILE A 93 1.35 -17.02 6.15
C ILE A 93 2.64 -17.81 6.08
N ILE A 94 3.66 -17.38 6.82
CA ILE A 94 4.93 -18.09 6.94
C ILE A 94 5.02 -18.61 8.36
N HIS A 95 4.96 -19.93 8.53
CA HIS A 95 4.87 -20.52 9.86
C HIS A 95 6.19 -20.46 10.64
N LYS A 96 6.08 -20.20 11.94
CA LYS A 96 7.11 -20.28 12.98
C LYS A 96 8.38 -19.53 12.63
N ASN A 97 8.26 -18.30 12.13
CA ASN A 97 9.40 -17.53 11.65
C ASN A 97 9.27 -16.04 11.97
N LEU A 98 10.17 -15.52 12.81
CA LEU A 98 10.22 -14.09 13.16
C LEU A 98 10.96 -13.22 12.12
N ASN A 99 11.51 -13.82 11.07
CA ASN A 99 12.17 -13.16 9.95
C ASN A 99 11.60 -13.67 8.62
N PRO A 100 10.29 -13.54 8.39
CA PRO A 100 9.62 -14.10 7.22
C PRO A 100 10.10 -13.42 5.93
N VAL A 101 10.27 -14.20 4.87
CA VAL A 101 10.57 -13.71 3.52
C VAL A 101 9.38 -14.04 2.63
N TRP A 102 8.56 -13.04 2.33
CA TRP A 102 7.36 -13.21 1.50
C TRP A 102 7.69 -13.13 0.01
N GLU A 103 8.42 -12.08 -0.40
CA GLU A 103 8.76 -11.81 -1.81
C GLU A 103 7.53 -11.82 -2.74
N GLU A 104 6.42 -11.26 -2.25
CA GLU A 104 5.14 -11.22 -2.95
C GLU A 104 4.90 -9.87 -3.62
N LYS A 105 4.23 -9.89 -4.77
CA LYS A 105 3.83 -8.67 -5.49
C LYS A 105 2.32 -8.49 -5.39
N ALA A 106 1.90 -7.28 -5.06
CA ALA A 106 0.50 -6.87 -5.06
C ALA A 106 0.30 -5.79 -6.12
N CYS A 107 -0.67 -5.98 -7.01
CA CYS A 107 -1.13 -4.97 -7.96
C CYS A 107 -2.52 -4.53 -7.50
N ILE A 108 -2.64 -3.33 -6.93
CA ILE A 108 -3.89 -2.83 -6.35
C ILE A 108 -4.45 -1.74 -7.24
N LEU A 109 -5.73 -1.87 -7.59
CA LEU A 109 -6.47 -0.79 -8.26
C LEU A 109 -6.99 0.18 -7.20
N VAL A 110 -6.75 1.48 -7.41
CA VAL A 110 -7.10 2.56 -6.48
C VAL A 110 -8.02 3.55 -7.18
N ASP A 111 -9.23 3.68 -6.66
CA ASP A 111 -10.23 4.63 -7.18
C ASP A 111 -9.95 6.07 -6.73
N HIS A 112 -9.45 6.24 -5.50
CA HIS A 112 -9.26 7.55 -4.87
C HIS A 112 -7.87 7.65 -4.24
N LEU A 113 -7.04 8.57 -4.73
CA LEU A 113 -5.68 8.80 -4.20
C LEU A 113 -5.63 9.41 -2.80
N ARG A 114 -6.78 9.86 -2.28
CA ARG A 114 -6.89 10.47 -0.94
C ARG A 114 -6.98 9.44 0.17
N GLU A 115 -7.32 8.19 -0.15
CA GLU A 115 -7.43 7.14 0.86
C GLU A 115 -6.05 6.61 1.26
N PRO A 116 -5.73 6.56 2.56
CA PRO A 116 -4.44 6.06 3.01
C PRO A 116 -4.35 4.54 2.84
N LEU A 117 -3.17 4.09 2.41
CA LEU A 117 -2.79 2.67 2.45
C LEU A 117 -2.28 2.31 3.85
N TYR A 118 -2.97 1.39 4.51
CA TYR A 118 -2.51 0.74 5.73
C TYR A 118 -1.85 -0.58 5.41
N ILE A 119 -0.67 -0.81 5.98
CA ILE A 119 0.05 -2.07 5.92
C ILE A 119 0.16 -2.59 7.35
N LYS A 120 -0.35 -3.78 7.62
CA LYS A 120 -0.44 -4.35 8.96
C LYS A 120 0.02 -5.80 8.98
N VAL A 121 0.92 -6.13 9.88
CA VAL A 121 1.43 -7.47 10.15
C VAL A 121 0.57 -8.10 11.25
N PHE A 122 0.26 -9.38 11.08
CA PHE A 122 -0.50 -10.18 12.01
C PHE A 122 0.17 -11.54 12.22
N ASP A 123 -0.04 -12.11 13.40
CA ASP A 123 0.24 -13.51 13.68
C ASP A 123 -1.01 -14.34 13.36
N TYR A 124 -0.85 -15.49 12.72
CA TYR A 124 -1.97 -16.37 12.43
C TYR A 124 -2.16 -17.39 13.56
N ASP A 125 -3.37 -17.45 14.11
CA ASP A 125 -3.73 -18.42 15.13
C ASP A 125 -4.84 -19.36 14.65
N PHE A 126 -4.58 -20.66 14.65
CA PHE A 126 -5.60 -21.63 14.23
C PHE A 126 -6.76 -21.67 15.24
N GLY A 127 -7.95 -21.27 14.78
CA GLY A 127 -9.18 -21.33 15.57
C GLY A 127 -9.34 -20.20 16.59
N LEU A 128 -8.45 -19.21 16.60
CA LEU A 128 -8.52 -18.01 17.44
C LEU A 128 -8.47 -16.74 16.57
N GLN A 129 -8.53 -15.59 17.22
CA GLN A 129 -8.32 -14.31 16.56
C GLN A 129 -6.82 -14.06 16.39
N ASP A 130 -6.40 -13.82 15.15
CA ASP A 130 -5.04 -13.42 14.77
C ASP A 130 -4.54 -12.18 15.54
N ASP A 131 -3.37 -12.27 16.17
CA ASP A 131 -2.74 -11.18 16.92
C ASP A 131 -2.18 -10.08 16.01
N PHE A 132 -2.41 -8.81 16.35
CA PHE A 132 -1.79 -7.68 15.64
C PHE A 132 -0.33 -7.47 16.09
N MET A 133 0.57 -7.28 15.11
CA MET A 133 2.01 -7.21 15.34
C MET A 133 2.68 -5.89 14.95
N GLY A 134 2.01 -5.04 14.15
CA GLY A 134 2.56 -3.75 13.70
C GLY A 134 2.10 -3.32 12.33
#